data_AF-A0A9D2D618-F1
#
_entry.id   AF-A0A9D2D618-F1
#
_cell.length_a   1.000
_cell.length_b   1.000
_cell.length_c   1.000
_cell.angle_alpha   90.00
_cell.angle_beta   90.00
_cell.angle_gamma   90.00
#
_symmetry.space_group_name_H-M   'P 1'
#
loop_
_entity.id
_entity.type
_entity.pdbx_description
1 polymer ?
#
loop_
_entity_poly.entity_id
_entity_poly.type
_entity_poly.pdbx_seq_one_letter_code
_entity_poly.pdbx_strand_id
1 'polypeptide(L)'
;MAENDGIAHGVLLPAGAEEAAGAAVGEVAACVVLHMQESAGNEYQGAFVGEGGFAVVLKATQNVEGAENELKTGVAVSGLAGMEGQTFATVEEAYEAGRQILLAAGVDDGDTLGQGPISDDEEFDALYTDGGILTWTIYGEQTLNEGVRYLTFGRASNRYSSRRSVTEINVVGGNSGARLELGDVALPYAWWNDAEDALTVTFSGLKLVSLRADEDIRCSRAYGAPLNVAFDGCDIQGRIYHYFNGEGSIAVSNCNFTDDGNVGYAFFVQGSETDPLNIVFTDNTVTGYTRGINIQQRTAVVTVTGNVIRSTNNEPDRGALQLTDCATALVENNVIDVNAGNALWFHEAAKNTEVQYTIRGNTFIAPYLANDDTSFGIQSHIVSSGNDVSGITYPGMCMEKEATEASESTVTLG
;
A
#
# COMPACT_ATOMS: atom_id res chain seq x y z
N MET A 1 -31.42 -20.18 -7.86
CA MET A 1 -29.95 -20.08 -7.91
C MET A 1 -29.66 -18.64 -8.25
N ALA A 2 -28.95 -17.92 -7.40
CA ALA A 2 -28.57 -16.55 -7.72
C ALA A 2 -27.48 -16.59 -8.80
N GLU A 3 -27.70 -15.87 -9.89
CA GLU A 3 -26.63 -15.58 -10.84
C GLU A 3 -25.84 -14.35 -10.35
N ASN A 4 -24.66 -14.12 -10.94
CA ASN A 4 -23.65 -13.15 -10.48
C ASN A 4 -24.07 -11.66 -10.64
N ASP A 5 -25.35 -11.37 -10.82
CA ASP A 5 -25.91 -10.01 -10.90
C ASP A 5 -26.60 -9.55 -9.61
N GLY A 6 -26.70 -10.43 -8.60
CA GLY A 6 -27.36 -10.12 -7.32
C GLY A 6 -28.89 -10.12 -7.40
N ILE A 7 -29.49 -10.58 -8.51
CA ILE A 7 -30.94 -10.65 -8.70
C ILE A 7 -31.43 -12.08 -8.47
N ALA A 8 -32.38 -12.23 -7.54
CA ALA A 8 -33.03 -13.52 -7.30
C ALA A 8 -34.19 -13.72 -8.28
N HIS A 9 -34.00 -14.58 -9.27
CA HIS A 9 -35.07 -15.00 -10.19
C HIS A 9 -35.85 -16.19 -9.61
N GLY A 10 -37.17 -16.07 -9.52
CA GLY A 10 -38.04 -17.16 -9.04
C GLY A 10 -39.53 -16.89 -9.24
N VAL A 11 -40.34 -17.95 -9.17
CA VAL A 11 -41.80 -17.89 -9.23
C VAL A 11 -42.34 -18.06 -7.81
N LEU A 12 -43.02 -17.03 -7.27
CA LEU A 12 -43.71 -17.15 -5.98
C LEU A 12 -45.04 -17.87 -6.19
N LEU A 13 -45.15 -19.08 -5.65
CA LEU A 13 -46.38 -19.88 -5.67
C LEU A 13 -47.12 -19.79 -4.32
N PRO A 14 -48.47 -19.76 -4.33
CA PRO A 14 -49.25 -19.93 -3.11
C PRO A 14 -48.90 -21.26 -2.40
N ALA A 15 -49.04 -21.30 -1.08
CA ALA A 15 -48.75 -22.49 -0.30
C ALA A 15 -49.57 -23.70 -0.79
N GLY A 16 -48.87 -24.75 -1.22
CA GLY A 16 -49.46 -25.99 -1.73
C GLY A 16 -49.65 -26.07 -3.25
N ALA A 17 -49.17 -25.09 -4.02
CA ALA A 17 -49.15 -25.15 -5.49
C ALA A 17 -47.82 -25.68 -6.04
N GLU A 18 -47.88 -26.46 -7.12
CA GLU A 18 -46.70 -26.92 -7.88
C GLU A 18 -46.52 -26.09 -9.15
N GLU A 19 -45.26 -25.92 -9.56
CA GLU A 19 -44.90 -25.14 -10.74
C GLU A 19 -45.36 -25.87 -12.02
N ALA A 20 -46.20 -25.21 -12.83
CA ALA A 20 -46.61 -25.76 -14.11
C ALA A 20 -45.45 -25.64 -15.13
N ALA A 21 -45.09 -26.74 -15.79
CA ALA A 21 -44.04 -26.75 -16.80
C ALA A 21 -44.34 -25.74 -17.92
N GLY A 22 -43.53 -24.69 -18.02
CA GLY A 22 -43.66 -23.62 -19.02
C GLY A 22 -44.37 -22.34 -18.54
N ALA A 23 -44.56 -22.14 -17.23
CA ALA A 23 -45.04 -20.87 -16.69
C ALA A 23 -44.04 -19.73 -17.01
N ALA A 24 -44.54 -18.60 -17.51
CA ALA A 24 -43.70 -17.43 -17.78
C ALA A 24 -43.20 -16.83 -16.46
N VAL A 25 -41.88 -16.74 -16.30
CA VAL A 25 -41.24 -16.07 -15.17
C VAL A 25 -41.43 -14.56 -15.35
N GLY A 26 -42.24 -13.94 -14.50
CA GLY A 26 -42.39 -12.49 -14.44
C GLY A 26 -41.38 -11.88 -13.46
N GLU A 27 -40.94 -10.64 -13.72
CA GLU A 27 -40.21 -9.85 -12.74
C GLU A 27 -41.16 -9.36 -11.64
N VAL A 28 -40.87 -9.71 -10.40
CA VAL A 28 -41.54 -9.15 -9.23
C VAL A 28 -40.52 -8.35 -8.44
N ALA A 29 -40.62 -7.03 -8.46
CA ALA A 29 -39.86 -6.19 -7.57
C ALA A 29 -40.41 -6.33 -6.14
N ALA A 30 -39.62 -6.86 -5.22
CA ALA A 30 -39.91 -6.82 -3.79
C ALA A 30 -39.38 -5.49 -3.23
N CYS A 31 -40.27 -4.67 -2.65
CA CYS A 31 -39.87 -3.48 -1.90
C CYS A 31 -39.87 -3.83 -0.40
N VAL A 32 -38.71 -3.73 0.24
CA VAL A 32 -38.60 -3.81 1.70
C VAL A 32 -38.61 -2.38 2.24
N VAL A 33 -39.71 -2.00 2.90
CA VAL A 33 -39.80 -0.72 3.60
C VAL A 33 -39.50 -0.96 5.07
N LEU A 34 -38.36 -0.45 5.52
CA LEU A 34 -37.94 -0.51 6.92
C LEU A 34 -38.25 0.83 7.59
N HIS A 35 -38.98 0.78 8.70
CA HIS A 35 -39.26 1.94 9.53
C HIS A 35 -38.60 1.73 10.89
N MET A 36 -37.58 2.53 11.20
CA MET A 36 -36.93 2.54 12.50
C MET A 36 -37.67 3.49 13.44
N GLN A 37 -37.84 3.09 14.71
CA GLN A 37 -38.37 3.99 15.73
C GLN A 37 -37.33 5.08 16.05
N GLU A 38 -37.74 6.34 16.04
CA GLU A 38 -36.85 7.50 16.24
C GLU A 38 -36.12 7.50 17.60
N SER A 39 -36.65 6.78 18.60
CA SER A 39 -36.10 6.69 19.95
C SER A 39 -35.31 5.40 20.25
N ALA A 40 -35.09 4.53 19.26
CA ALA A 40 -34.54 3.18 19.50
C ALA A 40 -33.03 3.14 19.80
N GLY A 41 -32.28 4.21 19.54
CA GLY A 41 -30.82 4.20 19.69
C GLY A 41 -30.17 3.07 18.88
N ASN A 42 -29.33 2.25 19.52
CA ASN A 42 -28.62 1.13 18.89
C ASN A 42 -29.37 -0.21 18.93
N GLU A 43 -30.66 -0.22 19.31
CA GLU A 43 -31.43 -1.46 19.53
C GLU A 43 -31.49 -2.39 18.32
N TYR A 44 -31.39 -1.84 17.10
CA TYR A 44 -31.47 -2.60 15.85
C TYR A 44 -30.10 -3.00 15.27
N GLN A 45 -28.98 -2.66 15.93
CA GLN A 45 -27.65 -3.00 15.43
C GLN A 45 -27.45 -4.52 15.43
N GLY A 46 -27.16 -5.09 14.25
CA GLY A 46 -27.00 -6.54 14.09
C GLY A 46 -28.32 -7.33 14.04
N ALA A 47 -29.47 -6.65 13.99
CA ALA A 47 -30.76 -7.29 13.77
C ALA A 47 -30.93 -7.72 12.30
N PHE A 48 -31.61 -8.85 12.09
CA PHE A 48 -31.86 -9.42 10.77
C PHE A 48 -33.33 -9.24 10.38
N VAL A 49 -33.56 -8.95 9.10
CA VAL A 49 -34.92 -8.96 8.53
C VAL A 49 -35.20 -10.36 7.99
N GLY A 50 -35.99 -11.12 8.75
CA GLY A 50 -36.40 -12.49 8.41
C GLY A 50 -35.53 -13.58 9.04
N GLU A 51 -36.11 -14.76 9.25
CA GLU A 51 -35.38 -15.96 9.66
C GLU A 51 -34.92 -16.75 8.42
N GLY A 52 -33.61 -16.91 8.26
CA GLY A 52 -33.03 -18.06 7.54
C GLY A 52 -32.99 -18.06 6.01
N GLY A 53 -32.86 -16.92 5.30
CA GLY A 53 -32.76 -16.99 3.83
C GLY A 53 -32.11 -15.84 3.05
N PHE A 54 -32.06 -14.62 3.59
CA PHE A 54 -31.33 -13.50 2.97
C PHE A 54 -30.85 -12.55 4.06
N ALA A 55 -29.55 -12.28 4.11
CA ALA A 55 -28.96 -11.38 5.10
C ALA A 55 -28.93 -9.96 4.54
N VAL A 56 -29.86 -9.09 4.96
CA VAL A 56 -29.67 -7.64 4.84
C VAL A 56 -29.00 -7.19 6.14
N VAL A 57 -27.71 -6.85 6.08
CA VAL A 57 -26.99 -6.29 7.22
C VAL A 57 -27.30 -4.79 7.26
N LEU A 58 -28.16 -4.38 8.19
CA LEU A 58 -28.41 -2.97 8.44
C LEU A 58 -27.21 -2.37 9.21
N LYS A 59 -26.43 -1.52 8.55
CA LYS A 59 -25.46 -0.63 9.21
C LYS A 59 -26.10 0.75 9.36
N ALA A 60 -26.91 0.92 10.40
CA ALA A 60 -27.51 2.22 10.72
C ALA A 60 -26.85 2.79 11.98
N THR A 61 -26.33 4.01 11.87
CA THR A 61 -25.80 4.79 12.99
C THR A 61 -26.69 6.02 13.14
N GLN A 62 -27.24 6.27 14.33
CA GLN A 62 -27.97 7.51 14.58
C GLN A 62 -26.99 8.68 14.52
N ASN A 63 -27.37 9.76 13.85
CA ASN A 63 -26.52 10.90 13.49
C ASN A 63 -25.96 11.60 14.76
N VAL A 64 -24.86 11.10 15.29
CA VAL A 64 -23.95 11.83 16.19
C VAL A 64 -23.06 12.70 15.31
N GLU A 65 -22.78 13.91 15.75
CA GLU A 65 -21.89 14.86 15.07
C GLU A 65 -20.60 14.14 14.59
N GLY A 66 -20.40 14.03 13.26
CA GLY A 66 -19.31 13.25 12.64
C GLY A 66 -19.72 11.97 11.90
N ALA A 67 -20.91 11.41 12.15
CA ALA A 67 -21.39 10.17 11.51
C ALA A 67 -21.67 10.31 10.00
N GLU A 68 -22.02 11.52 9.53
CA GLU A 68 -22.22 11.80 8.10
C GLU A 68 -20.92 11.60 7.30
N ASN A 69 -19.77 11.93 7.91
CA ASN A 69 -18.48 11.77 7.26
C ASN A 69 -18.08 10.28 7.14
N GLU A 70 -18.43 9.47 8.13
CA GLU A 70 -18.18 8.02 8.11
C GLU A 70 -19.00 7.25 7.06
N LEU A 71 -20.15 7.80 6.65
CA LEU A 71 -20.99 7.24 5.59
C LEU A 71 -20.70 7.82 4.22
N LYS A 72 -19.86 8.86 4.15
CA LYS A 72 -19.50 9.50 2.88
C LYS A 72 -18.80 8.48 1.97
N THR A 73 -19.13 8.55 0.70
CA THR A 73 -18.44 7.82 -0.38
C THR A 73 -18.06 8.80 -1.47
N GLY A 74 -16.96 8.53 -2.16
CA GLY A 74 -16.47 9.35 -3.27
C GLY A 74 -15.10 9.94 -2.99
N VAL A 75 -14.77 10.99 -3.73
CA VAL A 75 -13.43 11.59 -3.76
C VAL A 75 -13.53 13.10 -3.69
N ALA A 76 -12.73 13.72 -2.86
CA ALA A 76 -12.53 15.17 -2.89
C ALA A 76 -11.07 15.46 -3.26
N VAL A 77 -10.84 16.54 -4.02
CA VAL A 77 -9.48 16.96 -4.38
C VAL A 77 -9.29 18.44 -4.04
N SER A 78 -8.20 18.76 -3.36
CA SER A 78 -7.77 20.13 -3.07
C SER A 78 -6.39 20.41 -3.64
N GLY A 79 -6.06 21.69 -3.78
CA GLY A 79 -4.81 22.15 -4.40
C GLY A 79 -4.92 22.49 -5.88
N LEU A 80 -6.12 22.32 -6.47
CA LEU A 80 -6.44 22.73 -7.83
C LEU A 80 -7.67 23.66 -7.82
N ALA A 81 -7.50 24.88 -8.34
CA ALA A 81 -8.56 25.86 -8.47
C ALA A 81 -9.74 25.27 -9.27
N GLY A 82 -10.94 25.36 -8.71
CA GLY A 82 -12.14 24.78 -9.33
C GLY A 82 -12.47 23.35 -8.89
N MET A 83 -11.62 22.68 -8.10
CA MET A 83 -11.95 21.40 -7.43
C MET A 83 -12.34 21.59 -5.96
N GLU A 84 -11.95 22.72 -5.37
CA GLU A 84 -12.08 22.99 -3.94
C GLU A 84 -13.52 22.85 -3.42
N GLY A 85 -13.67 22.11 -2.31
CA GLY A 85 -14.95 21.89 -1.65
C GLY A 85 -15.91 20.96 -2.40
N GLN A 86 -15.51 20.39 -3.54
CA GLN A 86 -16.33 19.45 -4.30
C GLN A 86 -16.08 18.00 -3.86
N THR A 87 -17.06 17.15 -4.13
CA THR A 87 -16.93 15.70 -3.98
C THR A 87 -17.49 15.04 -5.23
N PHE A 88 -16.73 14.12 -5.78
CA PHE A 88 -17.03 13.34 -6.98
C PHE A 88 -17.39 11.92 -6.55
N ALA A 89 -18.21 11.21 -7.34
CA ALA A 89 -18.61 9.85 -6.97
C ALA A 89 -17.44 8.87 -7.09
N THR A 90 -16.52 9.12 -8.02
CA THR A 90 -15.36 8.26 -8.28
C THR A 90 -14.08 9.03 -8.50
N VAL A 91 -12.93 8.35 -8.36
CA VAL A 91 -11.62 8.89 -8.78
C VAL A 91 -11.61 9.26 -10.26
N GLU A 92 -12.30 8.49 -11.11
CA GLU A 92 -12.36 8.78 -12.56
C GLU A 92 -13.13 10.06 -12.87
N GLU A 93 -14.24 10.33 -12.17
CA GLU A 93 -14.97 11.59 -12.30
C GLU A 93 -14.13 12.78 -11.83
N ALA A 94 -13.46 12.66 -10.67
CA ALA A 94 -12.55 13.69 -10.16
C ALA A 94 -11.38 13.94 -11.13
N TYR A 95 -10.83 12.88 -11.70
CA TYR A 95 -9.77 12.93 -12.71
C TYR A 95 -10.23 13.71 -13.95
N GLU A 96 -11.39 13.37 -14.51
CA GLU A 96 -11.86 14.03 -15.73
C GLU A 96 -12.22 15.50 -15.45
N ALA A 97 -12.80 15.81 -14.28
CA ALA A 97 -13.07 17.19 -13.89
C ALA A 97 -11.77 18.03 -13.79
N GLY A 98 -10.76 17.53 -13.09
CA GLY A 98 -9.45 18.20 -12.99
C GLY A 98 -8.76 18.30 -14.35
N ARG A 99 -8.87 17.28 -15.19
CA ARG A 99 -8.33 17.28 -16.56
C ARG A 99 -8.97 18.36 -17.42
N GLN A 100 -10.28 18.55 -17.34
CA GLN A 100 -10.97 19.64 -18.05
C GLN A 100 -10.52 21.02 -17.57
N ILE A 101 -10.23 21.18 -16.28
CA ILE A 101 -9.64 22.41 -15.74
C ILE A 101 -8.26 22.67 -16.35
N LEU A 102 -7.38 21.64 -16.39
CA LEU A 102 -6.06 21.75 -17.02
C LEU A 102 -6.15 22.11 -18.51
N LEU A 103 -7.04 21.44 -19.26
CA LEU A 103 -7.27 21.72 -20.68
C LEU A 103 -7.78 23.15 -20.91
N ALA A 104 -8.70 23.63 -20.08
CA ALA A 104 -9.22 25.00 -20.17
C ALA A 104 -8.15 26.05 -19.85
N ALA A 105 -7.18 25.72 -19.00
CA ALA A 105 -6.00 26.53 -18.71
C ALA A 105 -4.92 26.46 -19.81
N GLY A 106 -5.16 25.72 -20.89
CA GLY A 106 -4.19 25.53 -21.98
C GLY A 106 -3.07 24.53 -21.66
N VAL A 107 -3.17 23.82 -20.53
CA VAL A 107 -2.28 22.71 -20.16
C VAL A 107 -2.80 21.45 -20.84
N ASP A 108 -2.47 21.28 -22.11
CA ASP A 108 -2.78 20.06 -22.85
C ASP A 108 -1.54 19.15 -22.95
N ASP A 109 -1.76 17.84 -22.90
CA ASP A 109 -0.78 16.81 -23.26
C ASP A 109 -0.55 16.72 -24.78
N GLY A 110 -1.08 17.68 -25.54
CA GLY A 110 -1.03 17.74 -27.00
C GLY A 110 0.36 18.02 -27.59
N ASP A 111 1.36 18.36 -26.75
CA ASP A 111 2.76 18.31 -27.18
C ASP A 111 3.34 16.89 -27.02
N THR A 112 4.38 16.58 -27.79
CA THR A 112 5.01 15.23 -27.76
C THR A 112 5.57 14.81 -26.40
N LEU A 113 5.63 15.73 -25.42
CA LEU A 113 6.24 15.52 -24.11
C LEU A 113 5.21 15.52 -22.97
N GLY A 114 3.93 15.79 -23.24
CA GLY A 114 2.89 15.95 -22.21
C GLY A 114 3.22 17.07 -21.21
N GLN A 115 3.81 18.18 -21.68
CA GLN A 115 4.19 19.32 -20.84
C GLN A 115 3.11 20.40 -20.89
N GLY A 116 2.64 20.77 -22.07
CA GLY A 116 1.63 21.82 -22.24
C GLY A 116 2.14 23.22 -21.82
N PRO A 117 1.71 24.31 -22.46
CA PRO A 117 2.23 25.64 -22.16
C PRO A 117 1.53 26.29 -20.95
N ILE A 118 2.07 26.10 -19.75
CA ILE A 118 2.04 27.15 -18.71
C ILE A 118 3.48 27.33 -18.24
N SER A 119 4.12 28.39 -18.74
CA SER A 119 5.47 28.79 -18.33
C SER A 119 5.48 30.06 -17.48
N ASP A 120 4.30 30.65 -17.22
CA ASP A 120 4.11 31.78 -16.32
C ASP A 120 3.79 31.27 -14.90
N ASP A 121 4.58 31.73 -13.93
CA ASP A 121 4.41 31.35 -12.53
C ASP A 121 3.09 31.91 -11.97
N GLU A 122 2.60 33.06 -12.46
CA GLU A 122 1.33 33.63 -11.99
C GLU A 122 0.13 32.77 -12.42
N GLU A 123 0.16 32.21 -13.63
CA GLU A 123 -0.86 31.29 -14.11
C GLU A 123 -0.83 29.96 -13.35
N PHE A 124 0.37 29.46 -13.03
CA PHE A 124 0.51 28.29 -12.16
C PHE A 124 -0.06 28.57 -10.76
N ASP A 125 0.29 29.68 -10.13
CA ASP A 125 -0.16 30.01 -8.77
C ASP A 125 -1.68 30.27 -8.71
N ALA A 126 -2.29 30.70 -9.82
CA ALA A 126 -3.74 30.82 -9.94
C ALA A 126 -4.43 29.45 -10.12
N LEU A 127 -3.77 28.51 -10.79
CA LEU A 127 -4.29 27.17 -11.06
C LEU A 127 -4.10 26.22 -9.87
N TYR A 128 -2.91 26.22 -9.27
CA TYR A 128 -2.53 25.39 -8.14
C TYR A 128 -2.55 26.20 -6.84
N THR A 129 -3.66 26.10 -6.14
CA THR A 129 -4.01 26.93 -4.96
C THR A 129 -3.14 26.68 -3.74
N ASP A 130 -2.36 25.60 -3.74
CA ASP A 130 -1.47 25.20 -2.64
C ASP A 130 -0.04 24.95 -3.13
N GLY A 131 0.45 25.80 -4.04
CA GLY A 131 1.86 25.81 -4.43
C GLY A 131 2.35 24.51 -5.11
N GLY A 132 1.46 23.80 -5.80
CA GLY A 132 1.77 22.52 -6.45
C GLY A 132 1.60 21.29 -5.55
N ILE A 133 0.94 21.43 -4.40
CA ILE A 133 0.52 20.32 -3.56
C ILE A 133 -0.90 19.91 -4.00
N LEU A 134 -1.10 18.62 -4.26
CA LEU A 134 -2.42 18.04 -4.55
C LEU A 134 -2.81 17.07 -3.43
N THR A 135 -4.02 17.20 -2.90
CA THR A 135 -4.53 16.24 -1.90
C THR A 135 -5.81 15.58 -2.40
N TRP A 136 -5.76 14.25 -2.56
CA TRP A 136 -6.86 13.36 -2.89
C TRP A 136 -7.41 12.74 -1.60
N THR A 137 -8.60 13.14 -1.18
CA THR A 137 -9.28 12.56 -0.02
C THR A 137 -10.27 11.49 -0.49
N ILE A 138 -10.04 10.25 -0.05
CA ILE A 138 -10.83 9.07 -0.43
C ILE A 138 -11.87 8.78 0.66
N TYR A 139 -13.12 8.62 0.25
CA TYR A 139 -14.23 8.19 1.11
C TYR A 139 -14.84 6.92 0.54
N GLY A 140 -14.95 5.86 1.35
CA GLY A 140 -15.42 4.57 0.85
C GLY A 140 -14.46 3.94 -0.18
N GLU A 141 -14.99 3.02 -0.98
CA GLU A 141 -14.21 2.24 -1.95
C GLU A 141 -13.99 2.97 -3.27
N GLN A 142 -12.75 2.94 -3.75
CA GLN A 142 -12.30 3.56 -5.00
C GLN A 142 -11.21 2.70 -5.66
N THR A 143 -10.95 2.94 -6.96
CA THR A 143 -9.96 2.19 -7.74
C THR A 143 -9.09 3.13 -8.57
N LEU A 144 -7.77 2.91 -8.55
CA LEU A 144 -6.82 3.47 -9.50
C LEU A 144 -6.42 2.40 -10.51
N ASN A 145 -6.93 2.53 -11.74
CA ASN A 145 -6.51 1.65 -12.83
C ASN A 145 -5.07 1.94 -13.27
N GLU A 146 -4.35 0.89 -13.65
CA GLU A 146 -2.99 1.00 -14.19
C GLU A 146 -2.94 1.83 -15.48
N GLY A 147 -1.79 2.46 -15.73
CA GLY A 147 -1.52 3.18 -16.98
C GLY A 147 -2.16 4.57 -17.08
N VAL A 148 -2.94 4.98 -16.09
CA VAL A 148 -3.56 6.30 -16.02
C VAL A 148 -2.87 7.13 -14.93
N ARG A 149 -2.49 8.36 -15.26
CA ARG A 149 -1.95 9.33 -14.29
C ARG A 149 -3.07 10.03 -13.55
N TYR A 150 -3.83 9.27 -12.76
CA TYR A 150 -4.99 9.79 -12.03
C TYR A 150 -4.62 11.00 -11.17
N LEU A 151 -3.55 10.86 -10.40
CA LEU A 151 -3.18 11.82 -9.35
C LEU A 151 -2.67 13.16 -9.89
N THR A 152 -2.42 13.26 -11.20
CA THR A 152 -2.03 14.51 -11.89
C THR A 152 -2.94 14.83 -13.07
N PHE A 153 -4.16 14.28 -13.07
CA PHE A 153 -5.18 14.58 -14.09
C PHE A 153 -4.72 14.31 -15.52
N GLY A 154 -3.84 13.33 -15.70
CA GLY A 154 -3.33 12.86 -16.98
C GLY A 154 -1.92 13.37 -17.28
N ARG A 155 -1.52 14.48 -16.65
CA ARG A 155 -0.29 15.20 -17.01
C ARG A 155 0.95 14.34 -16.81
N ALA A 156 1.77 14.27 -17.85
CA ALA A 156 2.96 13.44 -17.88
C ALA A 156 4.16 14.03 -17.13
N SER A 157 4.35 15.35 -17.20
CA SER A 157 5.39 16.07 -16.44
C SER A 157 4.84 16.57 -15.10
N ASN A 158 5.68 16.74 -14.08
CA ASN A 158 5.29 17.53 -12.88
C ASN A 158 5.76 18.98 -12.98
N ARG A 159 6.74 19.27 -13.84
CA ARG A 159 7.29 20.62 -14.02
C ARG A 159 6.45 21.46 -14.96
N TYR A 160 6.21 22.71 -14.57
CA TYR A 160 5.50 23.73 -15.36
C TYR A 160 6.44 24.83 -15.82
N SER A 161 7.29 25.34 -14.93
CA SER A 161 8.30 26.34 -15.24
C SER A 161 9.65 25.98 -14.59
N SER A 162 10.65 26.85 -14.72
CA SER A 162 11.91 26.66 -13.98
C SER A 162 11.74 26.79 -12.46
N ARG A 163 10.61 27.33 -11.98
CA ARG A 163 10.33 27.65 -10.57
C ARG A 163 9.03 27.04 -10.05
N ARG A 164 8.28 26.32 -10.88
CA ARG A 164 6.96 25.77 -10.55
C ARG A 164 6.81 24.33 -11.03
N SER A 165 6.40 23.48 -10.11
CA SER A 165 6.12 22.06 -10.32
C SER A 165 5.03 21.61 -9.36
N VAL A 166 4.35 20.52 -9.70
CA VAL A 166 3.68 19.70 -8.70
C VAL A 166 4.76 18.94 -7.93
N THR A 167 4.91 19.24 -6.65
CA THR A 167 5.99 18.71 -5.81
C THR A 167 5.49 17.71 -4.78
N GLU A 168 4.19 17.69 -4.50
CA GLU A 168 3.61 16.82 -3.49
C GLU A 168 2.21 16.33 -3.90
N ILE A 169 1.98 15.04 -3.66
CA ILE A 169 0.70 14.38 -3.88
C ILE A 169 0.36 13.59 -2.62
N ASN A 170 -0.71 13.99 -1.94
CA ASN A 170 -1.22 13.30 -0.76
C ASN A 170 -2.50 12.53 -1.14
N VAL A 171 -2.57 11.25 -0.79
CA VAL A 171 -3.76 10.41 -0.92
C VAL A 171 -4.14 9.98 0.49
N VAL A 172 -5.26 10.50 0.99
CA VAL A 172 -5.61 10.42 2.40
C VAL A 172 -6.98 9.79 2.60
N GLY A 173 -7.12 8.94 3.61
CA GLY A 173 -8.42 8.41 4.03
C GLY A 173 -9.26 9.50 4.68
N GLY A 174 -10.43 9.77 4.11
CA GLY A 174 -11.40 10.73 4.65
C GLY A 174 -12.30 10.16 5.74
N ASN A 175 -12.38 8.84 5.86
CA ASN A 175 -13.16 8.11 6.86
C ASN A 175 -12.68 6.66 7.05
N SER A 176 -13.26 5.92 8.00
CA SER A 176 -12.89 4.52 8.25
C SER A 176 -13.22 3.55 7.12
N GLY A 177 -14.10 3.96 6.19
CA GLY A 177 -14.44 3.19 4.99
C GLY A 177 -13.49 3.41 3.81
N ALA A 178 -12.52 4.32 3.93
CA ALA A 178 -11.64 4.69 2.83
C ALA A 178 -10.78 3.51 2.37
N ARG A 179 -11.08 3.02 1.18
CA ARG A 179 -10.43 1.86 0.57
C ARG A 179 -10.03 2.20 -0.86
N LEU A 180 -8.79 1.90 -1.20
CA LEU A 180 -8.24 2.12 -2.53
C LEU A 180 -7.69 0.80 -3.09
N GLU A 181 -8.23 0.38 -4.23
CA GLU A 181 -7.65 -0.68 -5.05
C GLU A 181 -6.66 -0.07 -6.04
N LEU A 182 -5.42 -0.56 -6.05
CA LEU A 182 -4.35 0.01 -6.87
C LEU A 182 -3.26 -1.02 -7.16
N GLY A 183 -2.59 -0.81 -8.29
CA GLY A 183 -1.38 -1.55 -8.69
C GLY A 183 -0.22 -0.58 -8.86
N ASP A 184 0.27 -0.48 -10.10
CA ASP A 184 1.27 0.52 -10.49
C ASP A 184 0.67 1.92 -10.69
N VAL A 185 0.91 2.80 -9.73
CA VAL A 185 0.52 4.22 -9.79
C VAL A 185 1.51 4.97 -10.68
N ALA A 186 1.03 5.39 -11.86
CA ALA A 186 1.82 6.19 -12.79
C ALA A 186 2.02 7.61 -12.26
N LEU A 187 3.26 7.95 -11.92
CA LEU A 187 3.66 9.29 -11.48
C LEU A 187 4.15 10.16 -12.64
N PRO A 188 4.08 11.49 -12.50
CA PRO A 188 4.65 12.41 -13.47
C PRO A 188 6.19 12.37 -13.45
N TYR A 189 6.82 12.55 -14.62
CA TYR A 189 8.27 12.59 -14.77
C TYR A 189 8.81 14.03 -14.60
N ALA A 190 10.13 14.17 -14.36
CA ALA A 190 10.89 15.39 -14.63
C ALA A 190 12.23 15.08 -15.31
N TRP A 191 12.73 15.97 -16.17
CA TRP A 191 13.98 15.74 -16.92
C TRP A 191 15.25 16.26 -16.23
N TRP A 192 15.14 17.37 -15.51
CA TRP A 192 16.32 18.16 -15.16
C TRP A 192 16.94 17.75 -13.83
N ASN A 193 16.23 16.95 -13.02
CA ASN A 193 16.64 16.54 -11.67
C ASN A 193 17.03 17.75 -10.80
N ASP A 194 16.39 18.90 -11.04
CA ASP A 194 16.56 20.08 -10.20
C ASP A 194 15.81 19.87 -8.87
N ALA A 195 16.10 20.69 -7.85
CA ALA A 195 15.38 20.59 -6.57
C ALA A 195 13.86 20.78 -6.74
N GLU A 196 13.47 21.62 -7.70
CA GLU A 196 12.10 21.90 -8.12
C GLU A 196 11.42 20.70 -8.80
N ASP A 197 12.18 19.67 -9.18
CA ASP A 197 11.69 18.45 -9.81
C ASP A 197 11.44 17.32 -8.80
N ALA A 198 11.76 17.54 -7.52
CA ALA A 198 11.44 16.62 -6.43
C ALA A 198 9.94 16.31 -6.40
N LEU A 199 9.59 15.05 -6.14
CA LEU A 199 8.21 14.64 -5.97
C LEU A 199 8.07 13.81 -4.69
N THR A 200 7.15 14.22 -3.83
CA THR A 200 6.73 13.45 -2.66
C THR A 200 5.33 12.91 -2.89
N VAL A 201 5.13 11.62 -2.62
CA VAL A 201 3.82 10.97 -2.72
C VAL A 201 3.53 10.24 -1.42
N THR A 202 2.42 10.57 -0.77
CA THR A 202 2.03 9.98 0.52
C THR A 202 0.68 9.32 0.43
N PHE A 203 0.55 8.10 0.95
CA PHE A 203 -0.71 7.42 1.20
C PHE A 203 -0.90 7.31 2.71
N SER A 204 -2.03 7.79 3.25
CA SER A 204 -2.25 7.74 4.70
C SER A 204 -3.68 7.42 5.11
N GLY A 205 -3.82 6.61 6.16
CA GLY A 205 -5.13 6.27 6.74
C GLY A 205 -6.05 5.51 5.78
N LEU A 206 -5.50 4.69 4.88
CA LEU A 206 -6.25 3.99 3.85
C LEU A 206 -6.21 2.48 4.06
N LYS A 207 -7.29 1.80 3.67
CA LYS A 207 -7.19 0.39 3.28
C LYS A 207 -6.70 0.30 1.84
N LEU A 208 -5.47 -0.15 1.63
CA LEU A 208 -4.88 -0.37 0.32
C LEU A 208 -4.99 -1.85 -0.06
N VAL A 209 -5.47 -2.13 -1.27
CA VAL A 209 -5.60 -3.50 -1.78
C VAL A 209 -4.97 -3.57 -3.17
N SER A 210 -4.15 -4.59 -3.41
CA SER A 210 -3.62 -4.86 -4.75
C SER A 210 -4.76 -5.00 -5.76
N LEU A 211 -4.65 -4.33 -6.89
CA LEU A 211 -5.67 -4.33 -7.94
C LEU A 211 -5.99 -5.74 -8.45
N ARG A 212 -4.99 -6.64 -8.45
CA ARG A 212 -5.13 -8.04 -8.81
C ARG A 212 -4.33 -8.90 -7.84
N ALA A 213 -4.67 -10.19 -7.79
CA ALA A 213 -3.88 -11.18 -7.06
C ALA A 213 -2.43 -11.15 -7.54
N ASP A 214 -1.49 -11.18 -6.59
CA ASP A 214 -0.03 -11.14 -6.81
C ASP A 214 0.53 -9.86 -7.46
N GLU A 215 -0.28 -8.82 -7.67
CA GLU A 215 0.17 -7.54 -8.20
C GLU A 215 0.77 -6.65 -7.11
N ASP A 216 1.80 -5.89 -7.48
CA ASP A 216 2.49 -4.96 -6.60
C ASP A 216 1.75 -3.63 -6.47
N ILE A 217 1.60 -3.17 -5.23
CA ILE A 217 1.31 -1.77 -4.94
C ILE A 217 2.63 -1.02 -5.07
N ARG A 218 2.73 -0.15 -6.07
CA ARG A 218 3.94 0.64 -6.31
C ARG A 218 3.65 1.99 -6.94
N CYS A 219 4.65 2.87 -6.89
CA CYS A 219 4.61 4.13 -7.61
C CYS A 219 5.77 4.19 -8.59
N SER A 220 5.46 4.35 -9.88
CA SER A 220 6.47 4.36 -10.94
C SER A 220 6.63 5.73 -11.57
N ARG A 221 7.88 6.18 -11.60
CA ARG A 221 8.29 7.45 -12.22
C ARG A 221 9.39 7.16 -13.26
N ALA A 222 9.20 7.63 -14.49
CA ALA A 222 10.14 7.36 -15.58
C ALA A 222 11.48 8.12 -15.43
N TYR A 223 11.40 9.39 -15.05
CA TYR A 223 12.55 10.29 -14.87
C TYR A 223 12.27 11.28 -13.74
N GLY A 224 13.31 11.80 -13.11
CA GLY A 224 13.22 12.85 -12.11
C GLY A 224 13.52 12.33 -10.71
N ALA A 225 14.46 12.97 -10.04
CA ALA A 225 14.82 12.72 -8.64
C ALA A 225 14.91 14.05 -7.87
N PRO A 226 14.71 14.06 -6.55
CA PRO A 226 14.36 12.91 -5.71
C PRO A 226 12.91 12.45 -5.88
N LEU A 227 12.66 11.15 -5.64
CA LEU A 227 11.33 10.59 -5.45
C LEU A 227 11.18 10.11 -4.01
N ASN A 228 10.25 10.70 -3.27
CA ASN A 228 9.91 10.30 -1.91
C ASN A 228 8.53 9.65 -1.91
N VAL A 229 8.42 8.44 -1.40
CA VAL A 229 7.15 7.72 -1.28
C VAL A 229 6.90 7.34 0.17
N ALA A 230 5.72 7.63 0.69
CA ALA A 230 5.37 7.32 2.07
C ALA A 230 4.02 6.61 2.17
N PHE A 231 3.93 5.64 3.09
CA PHE A 231 2.71 4.98 3.53
C PHE A 231 2.64 5.10 5.04
N ASP A 232 1.57 5.71 5.58
CA ASP A 232 1.42 5.95 7.01
C ASP A 232 0.03 5.57 7.53
N GLY A 233 -0.03 4.69 8.52
CA GLY A 233 -1.30 4.32 9.15
C GLY A 233 -2.26 3.59 8.21
N CYS A 234 -1.75 2.80 7.25
CA CYS A 234 -2.55 2.09 6.26
C CYS A 234 -2.77 0.61 6.62
N ASP A 235 -3.93 0.07 6.27
CA ASP A 235 -4.20 -1.37 6.23
C ASP A 235 -3.90 -1.89 4.83
N ILE A 236 -2.92 -2.77 4.66
CA ILE A 236 -2.39 -3.19 3.36
C ILE A 236 -2.67 -4.66 3.10
N GLN A 237 -3.35 -4.93 1.99
CA GLN A 237 -3.61 -6.27 1.45
C GLN A 237 -2.92 -6.39 0.09
N GLY A 238 -1.67 -6.86 0.11
CA GLY A 238 -0.80 -6.87 -1.06
C GLY A 238 0.66 -6.68 -0.69
N ARG A 239 1.54 -6.56 -1.70
CA ARG A 239 2.96 -6.22 -1.50
C ARG A 239 3.20 -4.77 -1.88
N ILE A 240 3.88 -4.02 -1.02
CA ILE A 240 4.53 -2.77 -1.45
C ILE A 240 5.85 -3.15 -2.12
N TYR A 241 5.98 -2.79 -3.39
CA TYR A 241 7.23 -2.91 -4.12
C TYR A 241 7.74 -1.54 -4.52
N HIS A 242 9.00 -1.24 -4.22
CA HIS A 242 9.63 0.00 -4.62
C HIS A 242 10.86 -0.31 -5.47
N TYR A 243 10.79 0.12 -6.73
CA TYR A 243 11.90 0.05 -7.67
C TYR A 243 12.16 1.43 -8.23
N PHE A 244 13.27 2.05 -7.83
CA PHE A 244 13.61 3.38 -8.32
C PHE A 244 15.12 3.54 -8.56
N ASN A 245 15.47 3.97 -9.78
CA ASN A 245 16.85 4.17 -10.22
C ASN A 245 17.24 5.65 -10.13
N GLY A 246 17.13 6.22 -8.93
CA GLY A 246 17.51 7.58 -8.61
C GLY A 246 17.52 7.81 -7.10
N GLU A 247 17.89 9.01 -6.66
CA GLU A 247 17.89 9.34 -5.24
C GLU A 247 16.48 9.55 -4.68
N GLY A 248 16.31 9.36 -3.38
CA GLY A 248 15.04 9.65 -2.72
C GLY A 248 14.82 8.88 -1.42
N SER A 249 13.56 8.57 -1.15
CA SER A 249 13.19 7.81 0.05
C SER A 249 11.93 6.96 -0.15
N ILE A 250 11.85 5.88 0.62
CA ILE A 250 10.60 5.18 0.88
C ILE A 250 10.39 4.96 2.37
N ALA A 251 9.24 5.38 2.88
CA ALA A 251 8.84 5.22 4.27
C ALA A 251 7.52 4.45 4.37
N VAL A 252 7.48 3.46 5.27
CA VAL A 252 6.28 2.72 5.63
C VAL A 252 6.19 2.70 7.15
N SER A 253 5.20 3.39 7.70
CA SER A 253 5.07 3.60 9.14
C SER A 253 3.67 3.27 9.62
N ASN A 254 3.54 2.70 10.81
CA ASN A 254 2.25 2.47 11.47
C ASN A 254 1.25 1.65 10.63
N CYS A 255 1.72 0.86 9.66
CA CYS A 255 0.86 0.10 8.77
C CYS A 255 0.62 -1.32 9.28
N ASN A 256 -0.51 -1.89 8.86
CA ASN A 256 -0.89 -3.27 9.13
C ASN A 256 -1.00 -4.05 7.82
N PHE A 257 -0.08 -4.99 7.61
CA PHE A 257 -0.03 -5.86 6.44
C PHE A 257 -0.66 -7.21 6.76
N THR A 258 -1.59 -7.65 5.90
CA THR A 258 -2.27 -8.94 6.03
C THR A 258 -2.31 -9.67 4.70
N ASP A 259 -1.88 -10.93 4.70
CA ASP A 259 -1.97 -11.85 3.56
C ASP A 259 -2.49 -13.23 4.01
N ASP A 260 -2.94 -14.06 3.07
CA ASP A 260 -3.45 -15.41 3.33
C ASP A 260 -2.43 -16.54 3.06
N GLY A 261 -1.17 -16.20 2.82
CA GLY A 261 -0.07 -17.14 2.62
C GLY A 261 0.32 -17.37 1.17
N ASN A 262 -0.18 -16.55 0.26
CA ASN A 262 0.10 -16.64 -1.17
C ASN A 262 1.15 -15.61 -1.63
N VAL A 263 1.31 -14.51 -0.89
CA VAL A 263 2.26 -13.45 -1.23
C VAL A 263 3.58 -13.63 -0.46
N GLY A 264 4.69 -13.56 -1.20
CA GLY A 264 6.04 -13.70 -0.65
C GLY A 264 6.40 -12.62 0.38
N TYR A 265 6.65 -11.39 -0.11
CA TYR A 265 7.06 -10.27 0.74
C TYR A 265 5.91 -9.28 0.93
N ALA A 266 5.81 -8.68 2.12
CA ALA A 266 4.95 -7.51 2.38
C ALA A 266 5.59 -6.23 1.84
N PHE A 267 6.91 -6.14 1.93
CA PHE A 267 7.68 -4.98 1.51
C PHE A 267 8.95 -5.41 0.79
N PHE A 268 9.17 -4.92 -0.43
CA PHE A 268 10.36 -5.22 -1.21
C PHE A 268 10.91 -3.97 -1.88
N VAL A 269 12.17 -3.65 -1.60
CA VAL A 269 12.86 -2.49 -2.18
C VAL A 269 14.05 -2.91 -3.04
N GLN A 270 14.13 -2.32 -4.23
CA GLN A 270 15.22 -2.44 -5.20
C GLN A 270 15.51 -1.07 -5.87
N GLY A 271 16.68 -0.90 -6.48
CA GLY A 271 16.95 0.34 -7.23
C GLY A 271 18.39 0.57 -7.67
N SER A 272 18.72 1.85 -7.82
CA SER A 272 20.02 2.36 -8.27
C SER A 272 21.19 1.83 -7.47
N GLU A 273 22.16 1.24 -8.16
CA GLU A 273 23.40 0.86 -7.51
C GLU A 273 24.24 2.06 -7.03
N THR A 274 24.02 3.28 -7.53
CA THR A 274 24.90 4.43 -7.25
C THR A 274 24.23 5.56 -6.50
N ASP A 275 22.92 5.72 -6.64
CA ASP A 275 22.19 6.84 -6.05
C ASP A 275 21.65 6.46 -4.67
N PRO A 276 21.73 7.35 -3.67
CA PRO A 276 21.33 7.04 -2.30
C PRO A 276 19.81 6.90 -2.16
N LEU A 277 19.37 5.93 -1.37
CA LEU A 277 17.97 5.77 -0.98
C LEU A 277 17.85 5.69 0.54
N ASN A 278 16.98 6.49 1.14
CA ASN A 278 16.61 6.30 2.55
C ASN A 278 15.40 5.38 2.65
N ILE A 279 15.53 4.27 3.39
CA ILE A 279 14.45 3.29 3.57
C ILE A 279 14.04 3.26 5.04
N VAL A 280 12.76 3.50 5.32
CA VAL A 280 12.19 3.44 6.67
C VAL A 280 11.02 2.45 6.69
N PHE A 281 11.08 1.50 7.61
CA PHE A 281 10.01 0.55 7.88
C PHE A 281 9.83 0.49 9.41
N THR A 282 8.89 1.27 9.97
CA THR A 282 8.75 1.43 11.43
C THR A 282 7.35 1.18 11.94
N ASP A 283 7.25 0.57 13.13
CA ASP A 283 6.01 0.39 13.88
C ASP A 283 4.89 -0.32 13.08
N ASN A 284 5.29 -1.19 12.14
CA ASN A 284 4.35 -1.94 11.32
C ASN A 284 4.05 -3.31 11.92
N THR A 285 2.86 -3.83 11.61
CA THR A 285 2.52 -5.24 11.81
C THR A 285 2.47 -5.95 10.47
N VAL A 286 3.16 -7.09 10.34
CA VAL A 286 3.15 -7.94 9.15
C VAL A 286 2.68 -9.32 9.52
N THR A 287 1.61 -9.80 8.88
CA THR A 287 1.03 -11.12 9.18
C THR A 287 0.65 -11.87 7.91
N GLY A 288 0.92 -13.18 7.90
CA GLY A 288 0.42 -14.09 6.86
C GLY A 288 1.23 -14.15 5.55
N TYR A 289 2.27 -13.33 5.38
CA TYR A 289 3.20 -13.41 4.24
C TYR A 289 4.17 -14.57 4.41
N THR A 290 4.73 -15.11 3.32
CA THR A 290 5.64 -16.26 3.41
C THR A 290 7.10 -15.90 3.68
N ARG A 291 7.54 -14.66 3.41
CA ARG A 291 8.95 -14.20 3.51
C ARG A 291 9.17 -12.83 4.17
N GLY A 292 8.14 -12.21 4.74
CA GLY A 292 8.26 -10.92 5.46
C GLY A 292 8.71 -9.75 4.56
N ILE A 293 9.95 -9.23 4.70
CA ILE A 293 10.45 -8.09 3.90
C ILE A 293 11.81 -8.35 3.24
N ASN A 294 12.10 -7.66 2.13
CA ASN A 294 13.38 -7.73 1.43
C ASN A 294 13.93 -6.34 1.08
N ILE A 295 15.21 -6.10 1.42
CA ILE A 295 15.94 -4.89 1.07
C ILE A 295 17.11 -5.25 0.16
N GLN A 296 17.03 -4.86 -1.10
CA GLN A 296 18.06 -5.08 -2.11
C GLN A 296 18.42 -3.76 -2.78
N GLN A 297 19.06 -2.88 -2.02
CA GLN A 297 19.50 -1.60 -2.54
C GLN A 297 20.84 -1.18 -1.96
N ARG A 298 21.92 -1.40 -2.71
CA ARG A 298 23.33 -1.29 -2.28
C ARG A 298 23.69 0.01 -1.56
N THR A 299 23.12 1.13 -1.96
CA THR A 299 23.43 2.46 -1.39
C THR A 299 22.53 2.85 -0.22
N ALA A 300 21.54 2.02 0.10
CA ALA A 300 20.50 2.42 1.02
C ALA A 300 20.99 2.61 2.46
N VAL A 301 20.46 3.64 3.11
CA VAL A 301 20.45 3.76 4.57
C VAL A 301 19.11 3.26 5.05
N VAL A 302 19.11 2.20 5.85
CA VAL A 302 17.92 1.42 6.18
C VAL A 302 17.62 1.53 7.67
N THR A 303 16.35 1.79 8.00
CA THR A 303 15.82 1.75 9.37
C THR A 303 14.64 0.80 9.43
N VAL A 304 14.77 -0.27 10.21
CA VAL A 304 13.71 -1.26 10.50
C VAL A 304 13.50 -1.29 12.01
N THR A 305 12.46 -0.60 12.50
CA THR A 305 12.29 -0.39 13.95
C THR A 305 10.89 -0.63 14.49
N GLY A 306 10.77 -1.24 15.66
CA GLY A 306 9.47 -1.36 16.36
C GLY A 306 8.44 -2.25 15.66
N ASN A 307 8.84 -3.02 14.63
CA ASN A 307 7.89 -3.81 13.85
C ASN A 307 7.58 -5.15 14.52
N VAL A 308 6.44 -5.72 14.16
CA VAL A 308 6.06 -7.09 14.47
C VAL A 308 5.87 -7.85 13.15
N ILE A 309 6.78 -8.79 12.86
CA ILE A 309 6.74 -9.62 11.65
C ILE A 309 6.41 -11.04 12.05
N ARG A 310 5.22 -11.51 11.68
CA ARG A 310 4.70 -12.84 12.00
C ARG A 310 4.34 -13.63 10.76
N SER A 311 4.84 -14.86 10.69
CA SER A 311 4.44 -15.81 9.65
C SER A 311 4.18 -17.20 10.22
N THR A 312 2.98 -17.72 9.96
CA THR A 312 2.63 -19.12 10.25
C THR A 312 2.90 -20.05 9.06
N ASN A 313 3.29 -19.49 7.91
CA ASN A 313 3.56 -20.25 6.70
C ASN A 313 4.80 -21.13 6.87
N ASN A 314 4.83 -22.22 6.13
CA ASN A 314 5.92 -23.19 6.19
C ASN A 314 6.86 -23.05 4.98
N GLU A 315 7.70 -22.01 4.98
CA GLU A 315 8.82 -21.86 4.03
C GLU A 315 10.15 -22.08 4.75
N PRO A 316 10.63 -23.34 4.86
CA PRO A 316 11.78 -23.69 5.69
C PRO A 316 13.11 -23.16 5.17
N ASP A 317 13.21 -22.75 3.92
CA ASP A 317 14.44 -22.34 3.25
C ASP A 317 14.45 -20.85 2.91
N ARG A 318 13.73 -20.02 3.68
CA ARG A 318 13.60 -18.56 3.45
C ARG A 318 13.72 -17.76 4.74
N GLY A 319 13.89 -16.44 4.59
CA GLY A 319 14.05 -15.49 5.68
C GLY A 319 12.82 -14.60 5.85
N ALA A 320 12.53 -14.17 7.08
CA ALA A 320 11.47 -13.19 7.36
C ALA A 320 11.94 -11.74 7.14
N LEU A 321 13.19 -11.45 7.46
CA LEU A 321 13.85 -10.19 7.18
C LEU A 321 15.08 -10.47 6.32
N GLN A 322 14.94 -10.25 5.01
CA GLN A 322 16.01 -10.44 4.05
C GLN A 322 16.73 -9.11 3.79
N LEU A 323 18.00 -9.06 4.17
CA LEU A 323 18.91 -7.94 3.92
C LEU A 323 19.84 -8.36 2.79
N THR A 324 19.37 -8.16 1.56
CA THR A 324 20.07 -8.58 0.34
C THR A 324 21.23 -7.64 0.03
N ASP A 325 21.04 -6.32 0.08
CA ASP A 325 22.13 -5.35 -0.06
C ASP A 325 21.72 -3.98 0.50
N CYS A 326 22.65 -3.28 1.15
CA CYS A 326 22.49 -1.92 1.66
C CYS A 326 23.85 -1.29 2.03
N ALA A 327 23.87 0.02 2.27
CA ALA A 327 25.05 0.68 2.81
C ALA A 327 25.10 0.51 4.33
N THR A 328 23.98 0.80 5.00
CA THR A 328 23.82 0.58 6.44
C THR A 328 22.41 0.13 6.75
N ALA A 329 22.25 -0.65 7.81
CA ALA A 329 20.93 -0.98 8.34
C ALA A 329 20.90 -0.97 9.86
N LEU A 330 19.95 -0.23 10.41
CA LEU A 330 19.53 -0.31 11.81
C LEU A 330 18.30 -1.23 11.89
N VAL A 331 18.45 -2.35 12.58
CA VAL A 331 17.36 -3.28 12.91
C VAL A 331 17.18 -3.28 14.42
N GLU A 332 16.16 -2.56 14.91
CA GLU A 332 16.02 -2.30 16.34
C GLU A 332 14.60 -2.52 16.89
N ASN A 333 14.51 -3.18 18.04
CA ASN A 333 13.26 -3.35 18.80
C ASN A 333 12.12 -4.01 18.00
N ASN A 334 12.45 -4.90 17.08
CA ASN A 334 11.45 -5.66 16.32
C ASN A 334 11.14 -7.00 17.01
N VAL A 335 9.94 -7.52 16.77
CA VAL A 335 9.56 -8.91 17.06
C VAL A 335 9.47 -9.65 15.74
N ILE A 336 10.33 -10.65 15.55
CA ILE A 336 10.33 -11.53 14.38
C ILE A 336 9.96 -12.94 14.85
N ASP A 337 8.77 -13.39 14.46
CA ASP A 337 8.14 -14.59 14.97
C ASP A 337 7.62 -15.43 13.79
N VAL A 338 8.43 -16.40 13.36
CA VAL A 338 8.17 -17.22 12.17
C VAL A 338 8.19 -18.71 12.49
N ASN A 339 7.23 -19.43 11.90
CA ASN A 339 7.04 -20.86 12.12
C ASN A 339 8.06 -21.73 11.38
N ALA A 340 8.65 -21.21 10.29
CA ALA A 340 9.59 -21.93 9.44
C ALA A 340 10.73 -21.02 8.98
N GLY A 341 11.88 -21.62 8.69
CA GLY A 341 13.02 -20.93 8.10
C GLY A 341 13.84 -20.09 9.07
N ASN A 342 14.54 -19.12 8.49
CA ASN A 342 15.44 -18.23 9.21
C ASN A 342 14.71 -16.94 9.58
N ALA A 343 15.02 -16.35 10.74
CA ALA A 343 14.52 -15.02 11.05
C ALA A 343 15.18 -13.96 10.14
N LEU A 344 16.49 -14.05 9.94
CA LEU A 344 17.29 -13.16 9.10
C LEU A 344 17.85 -13.89 7.88
N TRP A 345 18.01 -13.17 6.78
CA TRP A 345 18.70 -13.69 5.60
C TRP A 345 19.63 -12.66 4.99
N PHE A 346 20.91 -13.02 4.87
CA PHE A 346 21.92 -12.26 4.15
C PHE A 346 22.24 -12.99 2.85
N HIS A 347 21.79 -12.44 1.71
CA HIS A 347 21.69 -13.18 0.46
C HIS A 347 22.97 -13.09 -0.39
N GLU A 348 23.26 -14.09 -1.23
CA GLU A 348 24.44 -14.14 -2.14
C GLU A 348 24.55 -12.98 -3.15
N ALA A 349 23.45 -12.25 -3.31
CA ALA A 349 23.36 -11.10 -4.20
C ALA A 349 23.97 -9.85 -3.56
N ALA A 350 24.24 -9.84 -2.25
CA ALA A 350 24.97 -8.79 -1.56
C ALA A 350 26.34 -8.59 -2.22
N LYS A 351 26.63 -7.37 -2.68
CA LYS A 351 27.94 -7.01 -3.24
C LYS A 351 28.69 -5.99 -2.40
N ASN A 352 28.01 -5.31 -1.47
CA ASN A 352 28.65 -4.34 -0.61
C ASN A 352 29.45 -4.99 0.53
N THR A 353 30.75 -5.15 0.33
CA THR A 353 31.66 -5.64 1.38
C THR A 353 31.94 -4.61 2.48
N GLU A 354 31.47 -3.37 2.34
CA GLU A 354 31.63 -2.30 3.34
C GLU A 354 30.34 -2.08 4.16
N VAL A 355 29.32 -2.91 3.97
CA VAL A 355 28.04 -2.81 4.68
C VAL A 355 28.23 -2.84 6.20
N GLN A 356 27.38 -2.13 6.92
CA GLN A 356 27.34 -2.16 8.38
C GLN A 356 25.91 -2.35 8.89
N TYR A 357 25.74 -3.33 9.76
CA TYR A 357 24.46 -3.66 10.41
C TYR A 357 24.55 -3.33 11.90
N THR A 358 23.59 -2.59 12.41
CA THR A 358 23.33 -2.46 13.84
C THR A 358 22.05 -3.22 14.17
N ILE A 359 22.17 -4.32 14.91
CA ILE A 359 21.03 -5.20 15.23
C ILE A 359 20.88 -5.28 16.75
N ARG A 360 19.87 -4.62 17.32
CA ARG A 360 19.75 -4.50 18.79
C ARG A 360 18.32 -4.52 19.32
N GLY A 361 18.14 -5.05 20.52
CA GLY A 361 16.83 -5.01 21.20
C GLY A 361 15.72 -5.83 20.54
N ASN A 362 16.04 -6.67 19.54
CA ASN A 362 15.04 -7.46 18.83
C ASN A 362 14.70 -8.74 19.58
N THR A 363 13.49 -9.25 19.38
CA THR A 363 13.05 -10.58 19.86
C THR A 363 12.87 -11.52 18.67
N PHE A 364 13.53 -12.67 18.71
CA PHE A 364 13.50 -13.66 17.64
C PHE A 364 12.88 -14.97 18.13
N ILE A 365 11.83 -15.40 17.43
CA ILE A 365 11.13 -16.66 17.63
C ILE A 365 11.10 -17.36 16.27
N ALA A 366 11.98 -18.34 16.06
CA ALA A 366 12.14 -18.99 14.76
C ALA A 366 12.82 -20.36 14.91
N PRO A 367 12.73 -21.25 13.92
CA PRO A 367 13.58 -22.44 13.88
C PRO A 367 15.07 -22.07 13.87
N TYR A 368 15.46 -21.14 12.99
CA TYR A 368 16.85 -20.73 12.78
C TYR A 368 17.01 -19.21 12.89
N LEU A 369 18.17 -18.76 13.35
CA LEU A 369 18.41 -17.33 13.53
C LEU A 369 18.68 -16.63 12.20
N ALA A 370 19.73 -17.04 11.49
CA ALA A 370 20.18 -16.32 10.31
C ALA A 370 20.91 -17.23 9.32
N ASN A 371 20.59 -17.07 8.04
CA ASN A 371 21.40 -17.60 6.95
C ASN A 371 22.36 -16.53 6.40
N ASP A 372 23.58 -16.93 6.08
CA ASP A 372 24.61 -16.07 5.47
C ASP A 372 25.14 -16.72 4.19
N ASP A 373 24.60 -16.28 3.05
CA ASP A 373 25.06 -16.69 1.72
C ASP A 373 26.09 -15.70 1.14
N THR A 374 26.56 -14.74 1.93
CA THR A 374 27.49 -13.72 1.41
C THR A 374 28.88 -14.31 1.21
N SER A 375 29.60 -13.85 0.17
CA SER A 375 30.96 -14.32 -0.09
C SER A 375 32.02 -13.73 0.84
N PHE A 376 31.66 -12.71 1.62
CA PHE A 376 32.57 -11.98 2.49
C PHE A 376 32.38 -12.31 3.99
N GLY A 377 31.32 -13.05 4.33
CA GLY A 377 30.98 -13.41 5.70
C GLY A 377 30.40 -12.21 6.46
N ILE A 378 29.15 -12.30 6.87
CA ILE A 378 28.40 -11.15 7.38
C ILE A 378 28.71 -10.80 8.83
N GLN A 379 29.20 -11.76 9.62
CA GLN A 379 29.35 -11.60 11.07
C GLN A 379 30.25 -10.41 11.45
N SER A 380 31.32 -10.14 10.71
CA SER A 380 32.22 -9.00 10.96
C SER A 380 31.60 -7.63 10.66
N HIS A 381 30.44 -7.61 9.99
CA HIS A 381 29.70 -6.41 9.63
C HIS A 381 28.53 -6.11 10.58
N ILE A 382 28.34 -6.94 11.61
CA ILE A 382 27.24 -6.83 12.57
C ILE A 382 27.76 -6.31 13.90
N VAL A 383 27.21 -5.17 14.33
CA VAL A 383 27.24 -4.71 15.71
C VAL A 383 25.92 -5.09 16.36
N SER A 384 25.94 -6.05 17.31
CA SER A 384 24.75 -6.54 17.98
C SER A 384 24.77 -6.33 19.50
N SER A 385 23.58 -6.11 20.08
CA SER A 385 23.42 -5.95 21.53
C SER A 385 21.97 -6.09 22.00
N GLY A 386 21.74 -6.79 23.11
CA GLY A 386 20.45 -6.81 23.79
C GLY A 386 19.33 -7.51 23.01
N ASN A 387 19.67 -8.39 22.07
CA ASN A 387 18.69 -9.20 21.36
C ASN A 387 18.28 -10.42 22.19
N ASP A 388 16.98 -10.76 22.17
CA ASP A 388 16.47 -12.00 22.73
C ASP A 388 16.40 -13.08 21.64
N VAL A 389 17.34 -14.03 21.69
CA VAL A 389 17.42 -15.20 20.81
C VAL A 389 17.00 -16.49 21.51
N SER A 390 16.39 -16.40 22.70
CA SER A 390 15.95 -17.59 23.46
C SER A 390 14.82 -18.36 22.78
N GLY A 391 14.11 -17.71 21.84
CA GLY A 391 13.08 -18.32 20.99
C GLY A 391 13.63 -19.07 19.76
N ILE A 392 14.95 -19.16 19.57
CA ILE A 392 15.54 -19.92 18.46
C ILE A 392 15.58 -21.41 18.79
N THR A 393 14.95 -22.24 17.94
CA THR A 393 14.80 -23.68 18.19
C THR A 393 16.09 -24.46 17.97
N TYR A 394 16.86 -24.10 16.93
CA TYR A 394 18.13 -24.76 16.56
C TYR A 394 19.28 -23.74 16.55
N PRO A 395 19.81 -23.35 17.73
CA PRO A 395 20.90 -22.39 17.81
C PRO A 395 22.14 -22.86 17.05
N GLY A 396 22.78 -21.94 16.31
CA GLY A 396 23.99 -22.22 15.53
C GLY A 396 23.74 -22.95 14.20
N MET A 397 22.48 -23.16 13.81
CA MET A 397 22.11 -23.75 12.53
C MET A 397 21.34 -22.74 11.67
N CYS A 398 21.35 -22.95 10.36
CA CYS A 398 20.49 -22.26 9.39
C CYS A 398 19.98 -23.20 8.31
N MET A 399 19.00 -22.73 7.54
CA MET A 399 18.58 -23.37 6.30
C MET A 399 19.00 -22.50 5.12
N GLU A 400 19.77 -23.08 4.22
CA GLU A 400 20.12 -22.47 2.94
C GLU A 400 18.97 -22.62 1.93
N LYS A 401 19.01 -21.81 0.88
CA LYS A 401 18.00 -21.83 -0.18
C LYS A 401 17.96 -23.21 -0.84
N GLU A 402 16.77 -23.77 -0.97
CA GLU A 402 16.52 -25.09 -1.57
C GLU A 402 17.16 -26.27 -0.82
N ALA A 403 17.75 -26.04 0.36
CA ALA A 403 18.30 -27.09 1.19
C ALA A 403 17.21 -27.97 1.80
N THR A 404 17.53 -29.25 1.98
CA THR A 404 16.65 -30.23 2.64
C THR A 404 17.10 -30.57 4.06
N GLU A 405 18.31 -30.14 4.42
CA GLU A 405 18.93 -30.32 5.74
C GLU A 405 19.58 -29.00 6.16
N ALA A 406 19.65 -28.76 7.47
CA ALA A 406 20.25 -27.56 8.02
C ALA A 406 21.79 -27.63 7.98
N SER A 407 22.42 -26.47 7.80
CA SER A 407 23.88 -26.27 7.86
C SER A 407 24.25 -25.40 9.06
N GLU A 408 25.54 -25.33 9.37
CA GLU A 408 26.04 -24.50 10.46
C GLU A 408 25.95 -23.01 10.09
N SER A 409 25.41 -22.20 10.99
CA SER A 409 25.41 -20.74 10.87
C SER A 409 26.50 -20.14 11.75
N THR A 410 27.27 -19.21 11.18
CA THR A 410 28.31 -18.47 11.91
C THR A 410 27.78 -17.17 12.53
N VAL A 411 26.52 -16.83 12.29
CA VAL A 411 25.91 -15.57 12.75
C VAL A 411 25.41 -15.72 14.19
N THR A 412 25.81 -14.77 15.02
CA THR A 412 25.47 -14.66 16.42
C THR A 412 25.04 -13.23 16.74
N LEU A 413 24.02 -13.10 17.59
CA LEU A 413 23.53 -11.82 18.09
C LEU A 413 23.59 -11.83 19.62
N GLY A 414 24.18 -10.77 20.18
CA GLY A 414 24.25 -10.53 21.64
C GLY A 414 23.23 -9.54 22.15
#